data_AF-A0A1Y3TK47-F1
#
_entry.id   AF-A0A1Y3TK47-F1
#
_cell.length_a   1.000
_cell.length_b   1.000
_cell.length_c   1.000
_cell.angle_alpha   90.00
_cell.angle_beta   90.00
_cell.angle_gamma   90.00
#
_symmetry.space_group_name_H-M   'P 1'
#
loop_
_entity.id
_entity.type
_entity.pdbx_description
1 polymer ?
#
loop_
_entity_poly.entity_id
_entity_poly.type
_entity_poly.pdbx_seq_one_letter_code
_entity_poly.pdbx_strand_id
1 'polypeptide(L)'
;MAQTKYITPENMQAALDELKTRVVQPEAGKGLSTNDLTNELKQKYDQAAQQASSLTSAGAEANVIETVKVNGSPLSPDGSKAVDISVPTKVSQLQNDSKYQTESQVTSAINAKVSSVYKPGGSIAFASLPELSASVLGMVYNVTDAFTTTTDFVDGSGKKYPAGTNVVVVDAGSGSYKFDVLAGFVDLSGYATTSAMNSAIATAKSEAISSANSSTDGKLADYVKSADLVPATTEEIQAMFDGWDA
;
A
#
# COMPACT_ATOMS: atom_id res chain seq x y z
N MET A 1 21.26 12.75 132.22
CA MET A 1 21.25 11.50 131.42
C MET A 1 20.02 11.54 130.52
N ALA A 2 20.17 11.39 129.21
CA ALA A 2 19.03 11.33 128.30
C ALA A 2 18.33 9.98 128.48
N GLN A 3 17.03 9.97 128.79
CA GLN A 3 16.26 8.74 128.84
C GLN A 3 15.94 8.28 127.42
N THR A 4 16.29 7.04 127.09
CA THR A 4 15.82 6.38 125.88
C THR A 4 14.33 6.06 126.06
N LYS A 5 13.47 6.78 125.33
CA LYS A 5 12.02 6.49 125.29
C LYS A 5 11.75 5.44 124.23
N TYR A 6 10.91 4.45 124.55
CA TYR A 6 10.47 3.41 123.63
C TYR A 6 8.95 3.48 123.39
N ILE A 7 8.51 2.99 122.24
CA ILE A 7 7.10 2.89 121.88
C ILE A 7 6.49 1.74 122.68
N THR A 8 5.37 1.99 123.34
CA THR A 8 4.59 1.00 124.07
C THR A 8 3.41 0.53 123.21
N PRO A 9 2.80 -0.63 123.52
CA PRO A 9 1.60 -1.08 122.81
C PRO A 9 0.47 -0.04 122.79
N GLU A 10 0.34 0.75 123.86
CA GLU A 10 -0.69 1.78 124.02
C GLU A 10 -0.50 2.99 123.09
N ASN A 11 0.75 3.36 122.76
CA ASN A 11 1.05 4.52 121.91
C ASN A 11 1.53 4.14 120.49
N MET A 12 1.64 2.84 120.19
CA MET A 12 2.01 2.30 118.89
C MET A 12 1.09 2.82 117.76
N GLN A 13 -0.22 2.89 118.00
CA GLN A 13 -1.17 3.34 116.98
C GLN A 13 -0.97 4.83 116.64
N ALA A 14 -0.81 5.67 117.66
CA ALA A 14 -0.55 7.10 117.46
C ALA A 14 0.79 7.33 116.72
N ALA A 15 1.83 6.57 117.08
CA ALA A 15 3.11 6.61 116.40
C ALA A 15 2.99 6.16 114.92
N LEU A 16 2.20 5.12 114.64
CA LEU A 16 1.91 4.67 113.27
C LEU A 16 1.13 5.70 112.46
N ASP A 17 0.18 6.39 113.06
CA ASP A 17 -0.63 7.41 112.38
C ASP A 17 0.19 8.67 112.07
N GLU A 18 1.08 9.09 112.99
CA GLU A 18 2.02 10.18 112.75
C GLU A 18 3.09 9.80 111.71
N LEU A 19 3.55 8.54 111.69
CA LEU A 19 4.47 8.05 110.67
C LEU A 19 3.82 8.02 109.28
N LYS A 20 2.56 7.57 109.19
CA LYS A 20 1.81 7.61 107.92
C LYS A 20 1.71 9.03 107.40
N THR A 21 1.34 10.01 108.22
CA THR A 21 1.20 11.40 107.76
C THR A 21 2.52 12.09 107.42
N ARG A 22 3.62 11.78 108.13
CA ARG A 22 4.93 12.41 107.90
C ARG A 22 5.74 11.79 106.76
N VAL A 23 5.64 10.48 106.57
CA VAL A 23 6.54 9.74 105.65
C VAL A 23 5.80 9.26 104.40
N VAL A 24 4.47 9.15 104.44
CA VAL A 24 3.62 8.75 103.33
C VAL A 24 2.64 9.89 103.03
N GLN A 25 2.95 10.74 102.05
CA GLN A 25 2.02 11.80 101.61
C GLN A 25 1.21 11.30 100.39
N PRO A 26 0.03 10.67 100.57
CA PRO A 26 -0.77 10.23 99.44
C PRO A 26 -1.46 11.43 98.79
N GLU A 27 -1.14 11.70 97.54
CA GLU A 27 -1.95 12.58 96.69
C GLU A 27 -3.10 11.77 96.08
N ALA A 28 -4.31 12.33 96.06
CA ALA A 28 -5.48 11.64 95.52
C ALA A 28 -5.23 11.24 94.06
N GLY A 29 -5.24 9.93 93.77
CA GLY A 29 -4.98 9.37 92.45
C GLY A 29 -3.55 8.90 92.20
N LYS A 30 -2.63 8.98 93.18
CA LYS A 30 -1.27 8.43 93.07
C LYS A 30 -1.04 7.24 94.01
N GLY A 31 -0.38 6.21 93.49
CA GLY A 31 0.09 5.08 94.30
C GLY A 31 1.33 5.45 95.14
N LEU A 32 1.60 4.66 96.18
CA LEU A 32 2.78 4.76 97.06
C LEU A 32 4.11 4.42 96.36
N SER A 33 4.05 3.75 95.21
CA SER A 33 5.17 3.58 94.28
C SER A 33 4.96 4.53 93.11
N THR A 34 6.05 4.91 92.43
CA THR A 34 6.06 5.66 91.15
C THR A 34 5.34 4.88 90.03
N ASN A 35 4.05 4.62 90.20
CA ASN A 35 3.20 4.12 89.15
C ASN A 35 2.57 5.32 88.46
N ASP A 36 3.34 5.90 87.54
CA ASP A 36 3.00 7.11 86.80
C ASP A 36 1.90 6.89 85.74
N LEU A 37 1.38 5.67 85.61
CA LEU A 37 0.30 5.33 84.68
C LEU A 37 -1.07 5.49 85.35
N THR A 38 -1.70 6.64 85.14
CA THR A 38 -3.09 6.88 85.55
C THR A 38 -4.05 5.85 84.94
N ASN A 39 -5.21 5.64 85.57
CA ASN A 39 -6.25 4.73 85.05
C ASN A 39 -6.63 5.04 83.59
N GLU A 40 -6.64 6.32 83.23
CA GLU A 40 -6.93 6.78 81.87
C GLU A 40 -5.82 6.38 80.87
N LEU A 41 -4.54 6.53 81.26
CA LEU A 41 -3.40 6.12 80.43
C LEU A 41 -3.37 4.61 80.24
N LYS A 42 -3.68 3.85 81.30
CA LYS A 42 -3.80 2.39 81.20
C LYS A 42 -4.89 1.99 80.21
N GLN A 43 -6.05 2.64 80.26
CA GLN A 43 -7.14 2.36 79.32
C GLN A 43 -6.74 2.62 77.87
N LYS A 44 -6.06 3.75 77.58
CA LYS A 44 -5.55 4.06 76.23
C LYS A 44 -4.53 3.04 75.73
N TYR A 45 -3.62 2.61 76.60
CA TYR A 45 -2.65 1.56 76.28
C TYR A 45 -3.34 0.23 75.95
N ASP A 46 -4.28 -0.21 76.78
CA ASP A 46 -5.01 -1.46 76.57
C ASP A 46 -5.83 -1.43 75.27
N GLN A 47 -6.40 -0.26 74.90
CA GLN A 47 -7.09 -0.07 73.62
C GLN A 47 -6.13 -0.16 72.41
N ALA A 48 -4.97 0.51 72.48
CA ALA A 48 -3.97 0.44 71.43
C ALA A 48 -3.42 -0.99 71.25
N ALA A 49 -3.20 -1.70 72.36
CA ALA A 49 -2.79 -3.11 72.34
C ALA A 49 -3.86 -3.99 71.67
N GLN A 50 -5.14 -3.81 72.02
CA GLN A 50 -6.25 -4.52 71.38
C GLN A 50 -6.36 -4.20 69.88
N GLN A 51 -6.18 -2.94 69.50
CA GLN A 51 -6.19 -2.53 68.10
C GLN A 51 -5.04 -3.17 67.32
N ALA A 52 -3.82 -3.17 67.88
CA ALA A 52 -2.67 -3.84 67.28
C ALA A 52 -2.92 -5.35 67.12
N SER A 53 -3.39 -6.02 68.17
CA SER A 53 -3.74 -7.45 68.10
C SER A 53 -4.83 -7.75 67.08
N SER A 54 -5.83 -6.87 66.96
CA SER A 54 -6.91 -7.02 65.97
C SER A 54 -6.38 -6.88 64.54
N LEU A 55 -5.50 -5.91 64.29
CA LEU A 55 -4.84 -5.72 63.00
C LEU A 55 -3.97 -6.93 62.63
N THR A 56 -3.12 -7.40 63.56
CA THR A 56 -2.29 -8.60 63.34
C THR A 56 -3.14 -9.85 63.09
N SER A 57 -4.22 -10.03 63.84
CA SER A 57 -5.14 -11.18 63.65
C SER A 57 -5.89 -11.12 62.32
N ALA A 58 -6.14 -9.91 61.80
CA ALA A 58 -6.67 -9.68 60.46
C ALA A 58 -5.61 -9.82 59.34
N GLY A 59 -4.36 -10.14 59.69
CA GLY A 59 -3.26 -10.33 58.74
C GLY A 59 -2.60 -9.03 58.27
N ALA A 60 -2.67 -7.95 59.05
CA ALA A 60 -1.96 -6.72 58.74
C ALA A 60 -0.44 -6.94 58.82
N GLU A 61 0.23 -6.77 57.68
CA GLU A 61 1.69 -6.77 57.54
C GLU A 61 2.18 -5.38 57.17
N ALA A 62 3.49 -5.13 57.29
CA ALA A 62 4.07 -3.92 56.72
C ALA A 62 3.82 -3.86 55.20
N ASN A 63 3.49 -2.68 54.67
CA ASN A 63 3.30 -2.51 53.23
C ASN A 63 4.61 -2.82 52.50
N VAL A 64 4.64 -3.92 51.75
CA VAL A 64 5.80 -4.30 50.93
C VAL A 64 5.86 -3.48 49.63
N ILE A 65 4.73 -2.90 49.21
CA ILE A 65 4.61 -2.09 47.99
C ILE A 65 4.32 -0.63 48.39
N GLU A 66 5.22 0.28 48.03
CA GLU A 66 5.06 1.72 48.32
C GLU A 66 4.48 2.50 47.13
N THR A 67 4.72 2.07 45.89
CA THR A 67 4.19 2.73 44.68
C THR A 67 4.08 1.72 43.54
N VAL A 68 2.99 1.80 42.78
CA VAL A 68 2.84 1.12 41.49
C VAL A 68 3.05 2.15 40.38
N LYS A 69 3.87 1.82 39.37
CA LYS A 69 4.17 2.71 38.24
C LYS A 69 3.90 2.02 36.92
N VAL A 70 3.41 2.77 35.93
CA VAL A 70 3.34 2.35 34.52
C VAL A 70 4.20 3.29 33.70
N ASN A 71 5.18 2.74 32.98
CA ASN A 71 6.15 3.51 32.18
C ASN A 71 6.85 4.63 32.99
N GLY A 72 7.18 4.35 34.26
CA GLY A 72 7.83 5.30 35.16
C GLY A 72 6.88 6.30 35.84
N SER A 73 5.62 6.39 35.42
CA SER A 73 4.60 7.27 36.00
C SER A 73 3.85 6.57 37.15
N PRO A 74 3.78 7.17 38.35
CA PRO A 74 3.00 6.63 39.47
C PRO A 74 1.51 6.52 39.17
N LEU A 75 0.91 5.41 39.56
CA LEU A 75 -0.53 5.21 39.59
C LEU A 75 -1.07 5.54 41.00
N SER A 76 -2.28 6.11 41.05
CA SER A 76 -2.99 6.38 42.30
C SER A 76 -4.06 5.32 42.52
N PRO A 77 -4.18 4.74 43.74
CA PRO A 77 -5.28 3.86 44.07
C PRO A 77 -6.64 4.58 43.99
N ASP A 78 -7.67 3.86 43.61
CA ASP A 78 -9.06 4.31 43.65
C ASP A 78 -9.65 4.27 45.07
N GLY A 79 -10.94 4.59 45.21
CA GLY A 79 -11.66 4.53 46.49
C GLY A 79 -11.75 3.12 47.10
N SER A 80 -11.52 2.08 46.31
CA SER A 80 -11.47 0.68 46.73
C SER A 80 -10.06 0.22 47.09
N LYS A 81 -9.07 1.13 47.08
CA LYS A 81 -7.65 0.86 47.29
C LYS A 81 -7.05 -0.04 46.20
N ALA A 82 -7.58 0.02 44.98
CA ALA A 82 -7.09 -0.74 43.83
C ALA A 82 -6.43 0.19 42.80
N VAL A 83 -5.48 -0.33 42.03
CA VAL A 83 -4.95 0.33 40.83
C VAL A 83 -5.35 -0.47 39.61
N ASP A 84 -5.76 0.21 38.54
CA ASP A 84 -6.06 -0.45 37.26
C ASP A 84 -4.88 -0.31 36.30
N ILE A 85 -4.51 -1.42 35.66
CA ILE A 85 -3.47 -1.49 34.65
C ILE A 85 -4.12 -1.97 33.36
N SER A 86 -4.39 -1.02 32.46
CA SER A 86 -4.92 -1.34 31.15
C SER A 86 -3.91 -2.12 30.32
N VAL A 87 -4.19 -3.41 30.10
CA VAL A 87 -3.44 -4.28 29.21
C VAL A 87 -4.20 -4.41 27.88
N PRO A 88 -3.59 -4.08 26.73
CA PRO A 88 -4.20 -4.27 25.43
C PRO A 88 -4.64 -5.73 25.21
N THR A 89 -5.89 -5.94 24.81
CA THR A 89 -6.46 -7.26 24.45
C THR A 89 -6.66 -7.41 22.93
N LYS A 90 -6.51 -6.31 22.17
CA LYS A 90 -6.58 -6.29 20.71
C LYS A 90 -5.38 -5.54 20.14
N VAL A 91 -4.88 -5.99 18.99
CA VAL A 91 -3.79 -5.32 18.26
C VAL A 91 -4.14 -3.87 17.92
N SER A 92 -5.41 -3.56 17.66
CA SER A 92 -5.87 -2.19 17.37
C SER A 92 -5.72 -1.20 18.54
N GLN A 93 -5.43 -1.69 19.75
CA GLN A 93 -5.16 -0.86 20.93
C GLN A 93 -3.66 -0.53 21.06
N LEU A 94 -2.81 -1.15 20.25
CA LEU A 94 -1.38 -0.85 20.20
C LEU A 94 -1.14 0.30 19.24
N GLN A 95 -0.25 1.21 19.63
CA GLN A 95 0.32 2.20 18.73
C GLN A 95 1.59 1.62 18.12
N ASN A 96 1.73 1.74 16.80
CA ASN A 96 2.93 1.26 16.09
C ASN A 96 4.13 2.15 16.42
N ASP A 97 5.27 1.52 16.71
CA ASP A 97 6.56 2.20 16.76
C ASP A 97 7.03 2.62 15.37
N SER A 98 7.99 3.54 15.29
CA SER A 98 8.51 4.11 14.02
C SER A 98 9.08 3.10 13.01
N LYS A 99 9.32 1.84 13.41
CA LYS A 99 9.83 0.78 12.52
C LYS A 99 8.72 -0.08 11.88
N TYR A 100 7.46 0.15 12.23
CA TYR A 100 6.32 -0.59 11.67
C TYR A 100 5.54 0.28 10.68
N GLN A 101 4.93 -0.38 9.71
CA GLN A 101 4.24 0.29 8.60
C GLN A 101 2.73 0.34 8.85
N THR A 102 2.10 1.44 8.44
CA THR A 102 0.65 1.58 8.37
C THR A 102 0.11 0.99 7.06
N GLU A 103 -1.20 0.71 7.03
CA GLU A 103 -1.90 0.27 5.81
C GLU A 103 -1.66 1.20 4.62
N SER A 104 -1.64 2.52 4.86
CA SER A 104 -1.36 3.52 3.83
C SER A 104 0.07 3.43 3.29
N GLN A 105 1.06 3.20 4.16
CA GLN A 105 2.46 3.03 3.76
C GLN A 105 2.65 1.76 2.94
N VAL A 106 2.03 0.65 3.37
CA VAL A 106 2.06 -0.62 2.64
C VAL A 106 1.41 -0.46 1.26
N THR A 107 0.22 0.14 1.20
CA THR A 107 -0.49 0.41 -0.05
C THR A 107 0.35 1.28 -0.99
N SER A 108 0.97 2.34 -0.47
CA SER A 108 1.84 3.22 -1.24
C SER A 108 3.06 2.48 -1.80
N ALA A 109 3.72 1.66 -0.98
CA ALA A 109 4.88 0.89 -1.39
C ALA A 109 4.53 -0.16 -2.46
N ILE A 110 3.40 -0.85 -2.29
CA ILE A 110 2.90 -1.82 -3.28
C ILE A 110 2.57 -1.11 -4.60
N ASN A 111 1.83 -0.01 -4.55
CA ASN A 111 1.47 0.76 -5.76
C ASN A 111 2.72 1.28 -6.47
N ALA A 112 3.71 1.79 -5.74
CA ALA A 112 4.98 2.21 -6.33
C ALA A 112 5.69 1.05 -7.05
N LYS A 113 5.60 -0.18 -6.52
CA LYS A 113 6.26 -1.36 -7.08
C LYS A 113 5.53 -1.99 -8.25
N VAL A 114 4.19 -2.08 -8.20
CA VAL A 114 3.36 -2.71 -9.24
C VAL A 114 3.24 -1.81 -10.48
N SER A 115 3.38 -0.50 -10.32
CA SER A 115 3.09 0.50 -11.36
C SER A 115 4.33 1.00 -12.13
N SER A 116 5.48 0.32 -12.02
CA SER A 116 6.77 0.96 -12.31
C SER A 116 7.16 1.09 -13.79
N VAL A 117 6.46 0.44 -14.74
CA VAL A 117 6.79 0.60 -16.17
C VAL A 117 5.56 0.88 -17.03
N TYR A 118 4.54 0.02 -16.98
CA TYR A 118 3.30 0.18 -17.75
C TYR A 118 2.07 0.12 -16.83
N LYS A 119 1.25 1.17 -16.85
CA LYS A 119 0.08 1.38 -16.00
C LYS A 119 -1.18 1.35 -16.87
N PRO A 120 -2.30 0.75 -16.45
CA PRO A 120 -3.54 0.77 -17.24
C PRO A 120 -4.16 2.17 -17.24
N GLY A 121 -4.25 2.78 -18.42
CA GLY A 121 -4.92 4.07 -18.67
C GLY A 121 -6.37 3.93 -19.13
N GLY A 122 -6.82 2.72 -19.47
CA GLY A 122 -8.19 2.42 -19.92
C GLY A 122 -8.35 2.45 -21.45
N SER A 123 -9.59 2.41 -21.92
CA SER A 123 -9.95 2.54 -23.34
C SER A 123 -10.60 3.89 -23.59
N ILE A 124 -10.03 4.70 -24.47
CA ILE A 124 -10.46 6.09 -24.72
C ILE A 124 -10.37 6.45 -26.20
N ALA A 125 -11.12 7.46 -26.62
CA ALA A 125 -11.01 8.04 -27.96
C ALA A 125 -9.65 8.72 -28.15
N PHE A 126 -9.18 8.82 -29.40
CA PHE A 126 -7.88 9.47 -29.68
C PHE A 126 -7.84 10.92 -29.21
N ALA A 127 -8.95 11.65 -29.41
CA ALA A 127 -9.09 13.04 -28.96
C ALA A 127 -9.16 13.20 -27.43
N SER A 128 -9.31 12.09 -26.68
CA SER A 128 -9.37 12.08 -25.22
C SER A 128 -8.06 11.65 -24.57
N LEU A 129 -6.99 11.44 -25.35
CA LEU A 129 -5.66 11.20 -24.81
C LEU A 129 -5.26 12.35 -23.86
N PRO A 130 -4.63 12.04 -22.73
CA PRO A 130 -4.32 13.04 -21.72
C PRO A 130 -3.26 14.02 -22.20
N GLU A 131 -3.16 15.16 -21.52
CA GLU A 131 -2.00 16.03 -21.64
C GLU A 131 -0.73 15.31 -21.15
N LEU A 132 0.33 15.37 -21.95
CA LEU A 132 1.59 14.70 -21.71
C LEU A 132 2.34 15.34 -20.54
N SER A 133 2.58 14.58 -19.47
CA SER A 133 3.28 15.06 -18.28
C SER A 133 3.85 13.91 -17.44
N ALA A 134 4.64 14.26 -16.42
CA ALA A 134 5.20 13.30 -15.47
C ALA A 134 4.14 12.47 -14.74
N SER A 135 2.93 13.01 -14.52
CA SER A 135 1.87 12.34 -13.77
C SER A 135 1.24 11.17 -14.53
N VAL A 136 1.33 11.18 -15.86
CA VAL A 136 0.77 10.15 -16.75
C VAL A 136 1.85 9.23 -17.33
N LEU A 137 3.12 9.39 -16.93
CA LEU A 137 4.22 8.56 -17.40
C LEU A 137 3.96 7.06 -17.14
N GLY A 138 4.10 6.26 -18.20
CA GLY A 138 3.86 4.82 -18.22
C GLY A 138 2.39 4.43 -18.39
N MET A 139 1.44 5.36 -18.45
CA MET A 139 0.04 5.03 -18.72
C MET A 139 -0.14 4.48 -20.14
N VAL A 140 -0.82 3.34 -20.26
CA VAL A 140 -1.15 2.64 -21.51
C VAL A 140 -2.64 2.80 -21.80
N TYR A 141 -2.96 3.43 -22.91
CA TYR A 141 -4.32 3.65 -23.37
C TYR A 141 -4.61 2.77 -24.58
N ASN A 142 -5.74 2.08 -24.55
CA ASN A 142 -6.30 1.45 -25.74
C ASN A 142 -7.11 2.50 -26.51
N VAL A 143 -6.64 2.93 -27.68
CA VAL A 143 -7.30 3.98 -28.46
C VAL A 143 -8.45 3.37 -29.25
N THR A 144 -9.68 3.80 -28.98
CA THR A 144 -10.89 3.18 -29.54
C THR A 144 -11.15 3.54 -31.00
N ASP A 145 -10.54 4.61 -31.50
CA ASP A 145 -10.70 5.09 -32.87
C ASP A 145 -9.46 4.77 -33.71
N ALA A 146 -9.63 4.65 -35.03
CA ALA A 146 -8.49 4.77 -35.93
C ALA A 146 -7.94 6.20 -35.84
N PHE A 147 -6.61 6.34 -35.79
CA PHE A 147 -5.98 7.65 -35.59
C PHE A 147 -4.76 7.85 -36.48
N THR A 148 -4.36 9.12 -36.61
CA THR A 148 -3.12 9.52 -37.24
C THR A 148 -2.24 10.17 -36.18
N THR A 149 -0.98 9.76 -36.07
CA THR A 149 -0.05 10.31 -35.08
C THR A 149 0.16 11.81 -35.29
N THR A 150 0.38 12.53 -34.19
CA THR A 150 0.75 13.95 -34.15
C THR A 150 2.25 14.11 -33.82
N THR A 151 2.72 15.34 -33.63
CA THR A 151 4.06 15.65 -33.13
C THR A 151 4.33 15.13 -31.72
N ASP A 152 3.27 14.78 -31.00
CA ASP A 152 3.31 14.27 -29.64
C ASP A 152 3.68 12.79 -29.57
N PHE A 153 3.79 12.13 -30.73
CA PHE A 153 4.19 10.73 -30.83
C PHE A 153 5.70 10.59 -31.09
N VAL A 154 6.31 9.54 -30.56
CA VAL A 154 7.74 9.20 -30.78
C VAL A 154 8.02 9.02 -32.27
N ASP A 155 7.08 8.44 -32.98
CA ASP A 155 7.09 8.21 -34.42
C ASP A 155 6.95 9.47 -35.30
N GLY A 156 6.70 10.63 -34.68
CA GLY A 156 6.32 11.86 -35.38
C GLY A 156 4.91 11.79 -35.98
N SER A 157 4.53 12.85 -36.69
CA SER A 157 3.17 13.00 -37.24
C SER A 157 2.96 12.26 -38.57
N GLY A 158 1.74 11.77 -38.81
CA GLY A 158 1.31 11.28 -40.12
C GLY A 158 1.21 9.75 -40.28
N LYS A 159 1.61 8.96 -39.28
CA LYS A 159 1.41 7.50 -39.30
C LYS A 159 -0.01 7.14 -38.91
N LYS A 160 -0.65 6.25 -39.66
CA LYS A 160 -2.03 5.81 -39.41
C LYS A 160 -2.04 4.48 -38.66
N TYR A 161 -2.88 4.40 -37.63
CA TYR A 161 -3.09 3.20 -36.82
C TYR A 161 -4.59 2.87 -36.74
N PRO A 162 -4.97 1.57 -36.74
CA PRO A 162 -6.36 1.16 -36.61
C PRO A 162 -6.88 1.36 -35.18
N ALA A 163 -8.20 1.38 -35.03
CA ALA A 163 -8.88 1.29 -33.73
C ALA A 163 -8.41 0.06 -32.94
N GLY A 164 -8.30 0.21 -31.62
CA GLY A 164 -7.78 -0.82 -30.72
C GLY A 164 -6.25 -0.83 -30.56
N THR A 165 -5.56 0.17 -31.14
CA THR A 165 -4.10 0.28 -30.98
C THR A 165 -3.77 0.83 -29.59
N ASN A 166 -2.89 0.12 -28.87
CA ASN A 166 -2.40 0.57 -27.57
C ASN A 166 -1.30 1.61 -27.74
N VAL A 167 -1.36 2.68 -26.95
CA VAL A 167 -0.34 3.74 -26.89
C VAL A 167 0.10 3.93 -25.44
N VAL A 168 1.38 4.13 -25.19
CA VAL A 168 1.94 4.41 -23.87
C VAL A 168 2.52 5.82 -23.81
N VAL A 169 2.46 6.49 -22.66
CA VAL A 169 3.24 7.70 -22.42
C VAL A 169 4.66 7.34 -21.97
N VAL A 170 5.67 7.77 -22.71
CA VAL A 170 7.10 7.59 -22.42
C VAL A 170 7.81 8.93 -22.21
N ASP A 171 8.94 8.92 -21.52
CA ASP A 171 9.90 10.04 -21.54
C ASP A 171 10.84 9.86 -22.73
N ALA A 172 10.70 10.71 -23.75
CA ALA A 172 11.54 10.70 -24.94
C ALA A 172 12.91 11.37 -24.72
N GLY A 173 13.21 11.79 -23.49
CA GLY A 173 14.48 12.36 -23.06
C GLY A 173 14.29 13.68 -22.31
N SER A 174 15.00 13.83 -21.19
CA SER A 174 15.08 15.07 -20.41
C SER A 174 13.72 15.63 -19.99
N GLY A 175 12.73 14.78 -19.69
CA GLY A 175 11.38 15.21 -19.30
C GLY A 175 10.49 15.61 -20.47
N SER A 176 10.84 15.23 -21.70
CA SER A 176 10.02 15.44 -22.89
C SER A 176 9.10 14.24 -23.12
N TYR A 177 7.88 14.30 -22.59
CA TYR A 177 6.92 13.21 -22.70
C TYR A 177 6.35 13.08 -24.10
N LYS A 178 6.15 11.85 -24.57
CA LYS A 178 5.53 11.51 -25.86
C LYS A 178 4.69 10.25 -25.77
N PHE A 179 3.77 10.07 -26.71
CA PHE A 179 3.10 8.80 -26.93
C PHE A 179 3.97 7.86 -27.77
N ASP A 180 4.19 6.64 -27.31
CA ASP A 180 4.78 5.54 -28.08
C ASP A 180 3.70 4.52 -28.43
N VAL A 181 3.69 4.05 -29.67
CA VAL A 181 2.65 3.15 -30.18
C VAL A 181 3.11 1.72 -29.97
N LEU A 182 2.36 0.96 -29.18
CA LEU A 182 2.64 -0.46 -28.87
C LEU A 182 2.08 -1.40 -29.94
N ALA A 183 2.07 -0.97 -31.19
CA ALA A 183 1.68 -1.83 -32.32
C ALA A 183 2.91 -2.59 -32.81
N GLY A 184 2.78 -3.91 -32.98
CA GLY A 184 3.77 -4.66 -33.73
C GLY A 184 3.77 -4.19 -35.19
N PHE A 185 4.88 -3.63 -35.66
CA PHE A 185 5.07 -3.41 -37.09
C PHE A 185 5.23 -4.77 -37.77
N VAL A 186 4.35 -5.11 -38.71
CA VAL A 186 4.60 -6.18 -39.68
C VAL A 186 5.26 -5.53 -40.89
N ASP A 187 6.56 -5.76 -41.06
CA ASP A 187 7.26 -5.34 -42.27
C ASP A 187 6.76 -6.18 -43.46
N LEU A 188 5.98 -5.53 -44.33
CA LEU A 188 5.47 -6.12 -45.57
C LEU A 188 6.21 -5.60 -46.80
N SER A 189 7.34 -4.91 -46.64
CA SER A 189 8.12 -4.35 -47.76
C SER A 189 8.62 -5.42 -48.73
N GLY A 190 8.78 -6.68 -48.27
CA GLY A 190 9.09 -7.83 -49.12
C GLY A 190 7.92 -8.35 -49.96
N TYR A 191 6.69 -7.87 -49.75
CA TYR A 191 5.51 -8.27 -50.51
C TYR A 191 5.14 -7.21 -51.55
N ALA A 192 4.76 -7.67 -52.75
CA ALA A 192 4.26 -6.78 -53.80
C ALA A 192 2.92 -6.17 -53.37
N THR A 193 2.75 -4.86 -53.60
CA THR A 193 1.44 -4.22 -53.47
C THR A 193 0.47 -4.78 -54.50
N THR A 194 -0.84 -4.68 -54.25
CA THR A 194 -1.86 -5.04 -55.26
C THR A 194 -1.64 -4.31 -56.58
N SER A 195 -1.22 -3.04 -56.53
CA SER A 195 -0.89 -2.25 -57.73
C SER A 195 0.32 -2.81 -58.49
N ALA A 196 1.39 -3.19 -57.77
CA ALA A 196 2.56 -3.81 -58.37
C ALA A 196 2.24 -5.18 -58.97
N MET A 197 1.45 -6.00 -58.26
CA MET A 197 0.98 -7.31 -58.73
C MET A 197 0.11 -7.18 -60.00
N ASN A 198 -0.83 -6.24 -60.01
CA ASN A 198 -1.69 -5.98 -61.17
C ASN A 198 -0.87 -5.53 -62.38
N SER A 199 0.14 -4.68 -62.17
CA SER A 199 1.06 -4.24 -63.21
C SER A 199 1.88 -5.41 -63.77
N ALA A 200 2.45 -6.25 -62.89
CA ALA A 200 3.24 -7.41 -63.30
C ALA A 200 2.40 -8.44 -64.08
N ILE A 201 1.16 -8.70 -63.64
CA ILE A 201 0.22 -9.59 -64.34
C ILE A 201 -0.12 -9.03 -65.73
N ALA A 202 -0.36 -7.72 -65.84
CA ALA A 202 -0.66 -7.08 -67.12
C ALA A 202 0.51 -7.21 -68.10
N THR A 203 1.73 -6.96 -67.63
CA THR A 203 2.96 -7.15 -68.42
C THR A 203 3.12 -8.60 -68.88
N ALA A 204 3.08 -9.56 -67.95
CA ALA A 204 3.22 -10.99 -68.28
C ALA A 204 2.16 -11.47 -69.28
N LYS A 205 0.92 -10.97 -69.15
CA LYS A 205 -0.16 -11.28 -70.10
C LYS A 205 0.12 -10.72 -71.49
N SER A 206 0.61 -9.48 -71.57
CA SER A 206 0.98 -8.84 -72.84
C SER A 206 2.11 -9.58 -73.55
N GLU A 207 3.16 -9.95 -72.79
CA GLU A 207 4.29 -10.72 -73.29
C GLU A 207 3.85 -12.09 -73.81
N ALA A 208 3.03 -12.83 -73.05
CA ALA A 208 2.51 -14.13 -73.45
C ALA A 208 1.65 -14.06 -74.73
N ILE A 209 0.77 -13.06 -74.85
CA ILE A 209 -0.02 -12.82 -76.07
C ILE A 209 0.90 -12.53 -77.26
N SER A 210 1.91 -11.69 -77.06
CA SER A 210 2.86 -11.33 -78.11
C SER A 210 3.66 -12.56 -78.57
N SER A 211 4.15 -13.39 -77.65
CA SER A 211 4.83 -14.64 -78.00
C SER A 211 3.93 -15.63 -78.74
N ALA A 212 2.66 -15.76 -78.35
CA ALA A 212 1.70 -16.63 -79.01
C ALA A 212 1.39 -16.17 -80.45
N ASN A 213 1.21 -14.85 -80.65
CA ASN A 213 1.01 -14.26 -81.98
C ASN A 213 2.24 -14.49 -82.86
N SER A 214 3.45 -14.16 -82.40
CA SER A 214 4.69 -14.38 -83.16
C SER A 214 4.88 -15.85 -83.53
N SER A 215 4.54 -16.78 -82.64
CA SER A 215 4.60 -18.22 -82.95
C SER A 215 3.57 -18.63 -84.01
N THR A 216 2.37 -18.04 -83.97
CA THR A 216 1.31 -18.28 -84.95
C THR A 216 1.69 -17.73 -86.32
N ASP A 217 2.20 -16.50 -86.38
CA ASP A 217 2.67 -15.86 -87.59
C ASP A 217 3.81 -16.65 -88.24
N GLY A 218 4.77 -17.13 -87.44
CA GLY A 218 5.84 -18.01 -87.91
C GLY A 218 5.32 -19.31 -88.53
N LYS A 219 4.38 -19.99 -87.88
CA LYS A 219 3.74 -21.20 -88.44
C LYS A 219 2.93 -20.91 -89.70
N LEU A 220 2.22 -19.79 -89.75
CA LEU A 220 1.42 -19.42 -90.91
C LEU A 220 2.30 -19.13 -92.13
N ALA A 221 3.47 -18.53 -91.92
CA ALA A 221 4.45 -18.30 -92.98
C ALA A 221 4.98 -19.60 -93.61
N ASP A 222 5.07 -20.70 -92.85
CA ASP A 222 5.47 -22.01 -93.39
C ASP A 222 4.37 -22.67 -94.23
N TYR A 223 3.10 -22.46 -93.90
CA TYR A 223 1.95 -22.99 -94.65
C TYR A 223 1.61 -22.14 -95.88
N VAL A 224 1.66 -20.81 -95.74
CA VAL A 224 1.40 -19.86 -96.82
C VAL A 224 2.75 -19.44 -97.38
N LYS A 225 3.24 -20.19 -98.37
CA LYS A 225 4.43 -19.80 -99.12
C LYS A 225 4.09 -18.55 -99.94
N SER A 226 4.38 -17.38 -99.40
CA SER A 226 4.14 -16.09 -100.06
C SER A 226 4.82 -15.99 -101.44
N ALA A 227 5.90 -16.74 -101.66
CA ALA A 227 6.54 -16.89 -102.97
C ALA A 227 5.67 -17.62 -104.01
N ASP A 228 4.71 -18.43 -103.58
CA ASP A 228 3.77 -19.16 -104.44
C ASP A 228 2.45 -18.37 -104.64
N LEU A 229 2.26 -17.25 -103.93
CA LEU A 229 1.13 -16.35 -104.13
C LEU A 229 1.41 -15.42 -105.31
N VAL A 230 0.87 -15.78 -106.48
CA VAL A 230 0.92 -14.92 -107.66
C VAL A 230 -0.31 -14.01 -107.67
N PRO A 231 -0.15 -12.67 -107.83
CA PRO A 231 -1.28 -11.77 -107.99
C PRO A 231 -2.09 -12.18 -109.23
N ALA A 232 -3.41 -12.24 -109.10
CA ALA A 232 -4.27 -12.42 -110.27
C ALA A 232 -4.04 -11.26 -111.24
N THR A 233 -3.79 -11.60 -112.50
CA THR A 233 -3.62 -10.62 -113.56
C THR A 233 -4.93 -9.90 -113.87
N THR A 234 -4.86 -8.71 -114.46
CA THR A 234 -6.05 -7.93 -114.84
C THR A 234 -6.97 -8.73 -115.76
N GLU A 235 -6.37 -9.53 -116.64
CA GLU A 235 -7.04 -10.41 -117.59
C GLU A 235 -7.75 -11.59 -116.90
N GLU A 236 -7.12 -12.23 -115.92
CA GLU A 236 -7.74 -13.32 -115.13
C GLU A 236 -8.92 -12.80 -114.29
N ILE A 237 -8.80 -11.60 -113.74
CA ILE A 237 -9.88 -10.96 -113.00
C ILE A 237 -11.06 -10.65 -113.94
N GLN A 238 -10.81 -10.10 -115.12
CA GLN A 238 -11.87 -9.83 -116.12
C GLN A 238 -12.58 -11.12 -116.57
N ALA A 239 -11.83 -12.19 -116.83
CA ALA A 239 -12.38 -13.48 -117.26
C ALA A 239 -13.30 -14.16 -116.21
N MET A 240 -13.14 -13.85 -114.92
CA MET A 240 -14.04 -14.36 -113.87
C MET A 240 -15.43 -13.71 -113.90
N PHE A 241 -15.53 -12.51 -114.46
CA PHE A 241 -16.79 -11.76 -114.54
C PHE A 241 -17.39 -11.74 -115.95
N ASP A 242 -16.63 -12.15 -116.97
CA ASP A 242 -17.14 -12.39 -118.32
C ASP A 242 -18.08 -13.61 -118.34
N GLY A 243 -19.38 -13.32 -118.25
CA GLY A 243 -20.46 -14.30 -118.11
C GLY A 243 -21.53 -13.89 -117.09
N TRP A 244 -21.31 -12.79 -116.35
CA TRP A 244 -22.32 -12.20 -115.46
C TRP A 244 -23.15 -11.09 -116.09
N ASP A 245 -22.80 -10.63 -117.29
CA ASP A 245 -23.70 -9.82 -118.11
C ASP A 245 -24.68 -10.73 -118.89
N ALA A 246 -25.78 -11.06 -118.23
CA ALA A 246 -27.04 -11.49 -118.84
C ALA A 246 -28.20 -10.70 -118.20
#